data_AF-A0A6I2Y817-F1
#
_entry.id   AF-A0A6I2Y817-F1
#
_cell.length_a   1.000
_cell.length_b   1.000
_cell.length_c   1.000
_cell.angle_alpha   90.00
_cell.angle_beta   90.00
_cell.angle_gamma   90.00
#
_symmetry.space_group_name_H-M   'P 1'
#
loop_
_entity.id
_entity.type
_entity.pdbx_description
1 polymer ?
#
loop_
_entity_poly.entity_id
_entity_poly.type
_entity_poly.pdbx_seq_one_letter_code
_entity_poly.pdbx_strand_id
1 'polypeptide(L)'
;MDGSEGFEFPFGDSDEFRKQLGDMFGQMQGAQSLAWADNAIQLAVTLTTAAINRVNIQGTTSEQAEQIRSVMATVFPEAVALVREARQGLQ
;
A
#
# COMPACT_ATOMS: atom_id res chain seq x y z
N MET A 1 -11.29 21.71 -54.20
CA MET A 1 -11.14 21.71 -52.73
C MET A 1 -12.18 20.75 -52.20
N ASP A 2 -11.76 19.55 -51.84
CA ASP A 2 -12.52 18.70 -50.92
C ASP A 2 -11.50 18.00 -50.02
N GLY A 3 -11.75 18.06 -48.73
CA GLY A 3 -10.80 17.73 -47.67
C GLY A 3 -11.22 16.48 -46.91
N SER A 4 -10.22 15.84 -46.32
CA SER A 4 -10.28 14.81 -45.27
C SER A 4 -10.95 13.48 -45.63
N GLU A 5 -10.14 12.47 -45.92
CA GLU A 5 -10.40 11.10 -45.48
C GLU A 5 -9.10 10.28 -45.50
N GLY A 6 -8.86 9.52 -44.43
CA GLY A 6 -7.78 8.54 -44.35
C GLY A 6 -6.51 9.03 -43.66
N PHE A 7 -6.60 9.36 -42.38
CA PHE A 7 -5.43 9.28 -41.50
C PHE A 7 -5.01 7.79 -41.47
N GLU A 8 -4.07 7.43 -42.33
CA GLU A 8 -3.45 6.11 -42.39
C GLU A 8 -2.55 5.96 -41.16
N PHE A 9 -3.20 5.68 -40.02
CA PHE A 9 -2.56 5.18 -38.83
C PHE A 9 -1.86 3.86 -39.22
N PRO A 10 -0.54 3.71 -39.05
CA PRO A 10 0.20 2.48 -39.34
C PRO A 10 -0.07 1.38 -38.28
N PHE A 11 -1.32 1.26 -37.83
CA PHE A 11 -1.76 0.42 -36.72
C PHE A 11 -2.66 -0.72 -37.22
N GLY A 12 -2.09 -1.63 -38.00
CA GLY A 12 -2.50 -3.03 -37.90
C GLY A 12 -1.75 -3.57 -36.69
N ASP A 13 -2.35 -3.92 -35.57
CA ASP A 13 -3.51 -4.78 -35.44
C ASP A 13 -4.28 -4.36 -34.18
N SER A 14 -5.59 -4.07 -34.30
CA SER A 14 -6.38 -3.64 -33.14
C SER A 14 -6.41 -4.69 -32.02
N ASP A 15 -6.19 -5.96 -32.36
CA ASP A 15 -6.15 -7.07 -31.40
C ASP A 15 -4.80 -7.22 -30.69
N GLU A 16 -3.67 -6.91 -31.33
CA GLU A 16 -2.37 -6.86 -30.65
C GLU A 16 -2.32 -5.71 -29.65
N PHE A 17 -2.86 -4.54 -30.03
CA PHE A 17 -2.97 -3.41 -29.12
C PHE A 17 -3.91 -3.72 -27.94
N ARG A 18 -5.06 -4.36 -28.19
CA ARG A 18 -5.97 -4.81 -27.10
C ARG A 18 -5.30 -5.83 -26.19
N LYS A 19 -4.53 -6.76 -26.74
CA LYS A 19 -3.80 -7.78 -25.98
C LYS A 19 -2.69 -7.13 -25.14
N GLN A 20 -1.92 -6.23 -25.71
CA GLN A 20 -0.88 -5.46 -25.02
C GLN A 20 -1.47 -4.56 -23.93
N LEU A 21 -2.62 -3.92 -24.19
CA LEU A 21 -3.37 -3.17 -23.18
C LEU A 21 -3.88 -4.07 -22.06
N GLY A 22 -4.39 -5.27 -22.38
CA GLY A 22 -4.84 -6.25 -21.38
C GLY A 22 -3.70 -6.75 -20.49
N ASP A 23 -2.56 -7.09 -21.08
CA ASP A 23 -1.35 -7.50 -20.36
C ASP A 23 -0.79 -6.35 -19.50
N MET A 24 -0.83 -5.12 -20.01
CA MET A 24 -0.47 -3.90 -19.27
C MET A 24 -1.44 -3.63 -18.11
N PHE A 25 -2.74 -3.84 -18.30
CA PHE A 25 -3.76 -3.65 -17.26
C PHE A 25 -3.62 -4.70 -16.15
N GLY A 26 -3.32 -5.96 -16.52
CA GLY A 26 -3.02 -7.03 -15.57
C GLY A 26 -1.77 -6.75 -14.74
N GLN A 27 -0.69 -6.28 -15.38
CA GLN A 27 0.52 -5.84 -14.66
C GLN A 27 0.26 -4.63 -13.76
N MET A 28 -0.53 -3.65 -14.21
CA MET A 28 -0.86 -2.46 -13.44
C MET A 28 -1.72 -2.79 -12.21
N GLN A 29 -2.66 -3.73 -12.33
CA GLN A 29 -3.47 -4.22 -11.22
C GLN A 29 -2.61 -4.97 -10.18
N GLY A 30 -1.66 -5.80 -10.64
CA GLY A 30 -0.70 -6.47 -9.76
C GLY A 30 0.24 -5.50 -9.01
N ALA A 31 0.73 -4.47 -9.71
CA ALA A 31 1.61 -3.46 -9.12
C ALA A 31 0.90 -2.58 -8.08
N GLN A 32 -0.37 -2.22 -8.28
CA GLN A 32 -1.17 -1.52 -7.26
C GLN A 32 -1.34 -2.37 -5.99
N SER A 33 -1.59 -3.67 -6.12
CA SER A 33 -1.73 -4.57 -4.96
C SER A 33 -0.47 -4.61 -4.07
N LEU A 34 0.72 -4.57 -4.68
CA LEU A 34 2.00 -4.51 -3.94
C LEU A 34 2.25 -3.14 -3.29
N ALA A 35 2.07 -2.05 -4.03
CA ALA A 35 2.33 -0.70 -3.53
C ALA A 35 1.43 -0.32 -2.33
N TRP A 36 0.24 -0.92 -2.22
CA TRP A 36 -0.64 -0.71 -1.08
C TRP A 36 -0.18 -1.48 0.17
N ALA A 37 0.47 -2.64 0.02
CA ALA A 37 0.95 -3.45 1.15
C ALA A 37 2.06 -2.75 1.94
N ASP A 38 3.00 -2.10 1.25
CA ASP A 38 4.09 -1.36 1.88
C ASP A 38 3.57 -0.14 2.65
N ASN A 39 2.58 0.57 2.08
CA ASN A 39 1.91 1.69 2.76
C ASN A 39 1.17 1.23 4.03
N ALA A 40 0.59 0.03 4.02
CA ALA A 40 -0.17 -0.53 5.14
C ALA A 40 0.72 -0.89 6.34
N ILE A 41 1.87 -1.53 6.10
CA ILE A 41 2.86 -1.83 7.15
C ILE A 41 3.40 -0.53 7.74
N GLN A 42 3.70 0.45 6.88
CA GLN A 42 4.15 1.76 7.32
C GLN A 42 3.12 2.45 8.21
N LEU A 43 1.83 2.37 7.87
CA LEU A 43 0.74 2.89 8.71
C LEU A 43 0.71 2.23 10.10
N ALA A 44 0.85 0.90 10.18
CA ALA A 44 0.89 0.20 11.47
C ALA A 44 2.08 0.65 12.35
N VAL A 45 3.25 0.86 11.74
CA VAL A 45 4.44 1.39 12.43
C VAL A 45 4.23 2.82 12.89
N THR A 46 3.62 3.67 12.05
CA THR A 46 3.28 5.06 12.41
C THR A 46 2.31 5.12 13.59
N LEU A 47 1.27 4.29 13.59
CA LEU A 47 0.30 4.20 14.68
C LEU A 47 0.98 3.78 15.99
N THR A 48 1.84 2.76 15.94
CA THR A 48 2.58 2.27 17.10
C THR A 48 3.53 3.34 17.66
N THR A 49 4.25 4.05 16.79
CA THR A 49 5.14 5.15 17.18
C THR A 49 4.37 6.30 17.83
N ALA A 50 3.23 6.69 17.24
CA ALA A 50 2.37 7.74 17.79
C ALA A 50 1.82 7.36 19.18
N ALA A 51 1.48 6.08 19.39
CA ALA A 51 1.04 5.58 20.69
C ALA A 51 2.15 5.66 21.74
N ILE A 52 3.36 5.21 21.43
CA ILE A 52 4.52 5.28 22.34
C ILE A 52 4.79 6.73 22.75
N ASN A 53 4.74 7.67 21.81
CA ASN A 53 4.96 9.10 22.08
C ASN A 53 3.91 9.74 23.00
N ARG A 54 2.75 9.10 23.20
CA ARG A 54 1.74 9.56 24.16
C ARG A 54 1.88 8.93 25.56
N VAL A 55 2.64 7.86 25.70
CA VAL A 55 2.81 7.19 26.99
C VAL A 55 3.84 7.97 27.81
N ASN A 56 3.50 8.26 29.07
CA ASN A 56 4.43 8.84 30.02
C ASN A 56 5.37 7.75 30.53
N ILE A 57 6.58 7.70 29.97
CA ILE A 57 7.63 6.74 30.32
C ILE A 57 8.59 7.39 31.32
N GLN A 58 8.85 6.72 32.44
CA GLN A 58 9.68 7.24 33.52
C GLN A 58 10.65 6.19 34.06
N GLY A 59 11.68 6.64 34.77
CA GLY A 59 12.71 5.77 35.38
C GLY A 59 14.04 5.79 34.63
N THR A 60 14.88 4.81 34.93
CA THR A 60 16.19 4.58 34.31
C THR A 60 16.05 4.10 32.86
N THR A 61 17.11 4.23 32.06
CA THR A 61 17.11 3.80 30.65
C THR A 61 16.63 2.35 30.46
N SER A 62 16.97 1.44 31.39
CA SER A 62 16.53 0.04 31.32
C SER A 62 15.02 -0.10 31.53
N GLU A 63 14.47 0.58 32.55
CA GLU A 63 13.04 0.58 32.86
C GLU A 63 12.23 1.24 31.74
N GLN A 64 12.75 2.32 31.15
CA GLN A 64 12.13 2.97 30.01
C GLN A 64 12.07 2.03 28.79
N ALA A 65 13.16 1.28 28.52
CA ALA A 65 13.19 0.31 27.44
C ALA A 65 12.19 -0.85 27.65
N GLU A 66 12.00 -1.30 28.89
CA GLU A 66 10.99 -2.31 29.23
C GLU A 66 9.57 -1.79 29.02
N GLN A 67 9.29 -0.56 29.44
CA GLN A 67 7.99 0.09 29.23
C GLN A 67 7.68 0.25 27.74
N ILE A 68 8.65 0.72 26.93
CA ILE A 68 8.48 0.83 25.47
C ILE A 68 8.20 -0.54 24.85
N ARG A 69 8.95 -1.59 25.24
CA ARG A 69 8.72 -2.96 24.75
C ARG A 69 7.32 -3.47 25.09
N SER A 70 6.82 -3.17 26.29
CA SER A 70 5.46 -3.54 26.71
C SER A 70 4.39 -2.86 25.86
N VAL A 71 4.55 -1.56 25.59
CA VAL A 71 3.64 -0.81 24.71
C VAL A 71 3.68 -1.37 23.29
N MET A 72 4.87 -1.59 22.73
CA MET A 72 5.04 -2.17 21.39
C MET A 72 4.40 -3.56 21.28
N ALA A 73 4.56 -4.42 22.29
CA ALA A 73 4.02 -5.77 22.29
C ALA A 73 2.48 -5.80 22.25
N THR A 74 1.83 -4.73 22.70
CA THR A 74 0.36 -4.63 22.72
C THR A 74 -0.15 -3.92 21.46
N VAL A 75 0.38 -2.74 21.15
CA VAL A 75 -0.17 -1.86 20.11
C VAL A 75 0.18 -2.32 18.70
N PHE A 76 1.40 -2.85 18.48
CA PHE A 76 1.84 -3.21 17.14
C PHE A 76 1.04 -4.37 16.53
N PRO A 77 0.79 -5.49 17.25
CA PRO A 77 -0.05 -6.56 16.73
C PRO A 77 -1.47 -6.11 16.40
N GLU A 78 -2.07 -5.25 17.22
CA GLU A 78 -3.41 -4.70 16.99
C GLU A 78 -3.46 -3.79 15.76
N ALA A 79 -2.48 -2.90 15.60
CA ALA A 79 -2.37 -2.05 14.42
C ALA A 79 -2.19 -2.89 13.13
N VAL A 80 -1.42 -3.98 13.21
CA VAL A 80 -1.26 -4.93 12.10
C VAL A 80 -2.56 -5.69 11.82
N ALA A 81 -3.29 -6.11 12.85
CA ALA A 81 -4.59 -6.78 12.70
C ALA A 81 -5.60 -5.86 12.00
N LEU A 82 -5.72 -4.61 12.45
CA LEU A 82 -6.60 -3.60 11.85
C LEU A 82 -6.30 -3.38 10.36
N VAL A 83 -5.01 -3.26 10.02
CA VAL A 83 -4.58 -3.09 8.63
C VAL A 83 -4.88 -4.33 7.78
N ARG A 84 -4.77 -5.54 8.36
CA ARG A 84 -5.13 -6.80 7.68
C ARG A 84 -6.63 -6.90 7.43
N GLU A 85 -7.46 -6.52 8.40
CA GLU A 85 -8.92 -6.50 8.27
C GLU A 85 -9.38 -5.49 7.23
N ALA A 86 -8.81 -4.28 7.25
CA ALA A 86 -9.08 -3.25 6.24
C ALA A 86 -8.75 -3.73 4.82
N ARG A 87 -7.70 -4.56 4.65
CA ARG A 87 -7.37 -5.20 3.38
C ARG A 87 -8.38 -6.28 2.96
N GLN A 88 -8.83 -7.12 3.90
CA GLN A 88 -9.79 -8.18 3.60
C GLN A 88 -11.15 -7.61 3.15
N GLY A 89 -11.54 -6.44 3.67
CA GLY A 89 -12.76 -5.74 3.23
C GLY A 89 -12.65 -5.07 1.84
N LEU A 90 -11.46 -4.98 1.25
CA LEU A 90 -11.21 -4.41 -0.08
C LEU A 90 -11.15 -5.47 -1.21
N GLN A 91 -11.22 -6.77 -0.88
CA GLN A 91 -11.13 -7.89 -1.83
C GLN A 91 -12.49 -8.46 -2.23
#